data_AF-K2AST9-F1
#
_entry.id   AF-K2AST9-F1
#
_cell.length_a   1.000
_cell.length_b   1.000
_cell.length_c   1.000
_cell.angle_alpha   90.00
_cell.angle_beta   90.00
_cell.angle_gamma   90.00
#
_symmetry.space_group_name_H-M   'P 1'
#
loop_
_entity.id
_entity.type
_entity.pdbx_description
1 polymer ?
#
loop_
_entity_poly.entity_id
_entity_poly.type
_entity_poly.pdbx_seq_one_letter_code
_entity_poly.pdbx_strand_id
1 'polypeptide(L)'
;MMAARKATSKRTKSTNVSAWEPNKETFASGRKSRQLFSKRNVFIALGIVIIVGILYYFRGLFVVALVNGQPITRFEVIQELEKRGGEQTLSSLVTQALIVQEAGRQGVNVTEAEIDEEVKKLEDTLKQQGQNLDDALMFQGTTREKFREQIRVQKLVEKMLADEIKVTDKEITDYIQQNKDTIPATMSPSEVTSSAKQALEDQKMSVKVQEWLQKLQEAAQIQYFVNY
;
A
#
# COMPACT_ATOMS: atom_id res chain seq x y z
N MET A 1 -69.10 -52.89 -104.32
CA MET A 1 -69.58 -54.13 -103.68
C MET A 1 -68.57 -54.51 -102.61
N MET A 2 -68.88 -54.32 -101.31
CA MET A 2 -69.27 -55.37 -100.33
C MET A 2 -68.19 -56.45 -100.13
N ALA A 3 -67.71 -56.85 -98.94
CA ALA A 3 -68.00 -56.66 -97.51
C ALA A 3 -66.71 -57.05 -96.71
N ALA A 4 -66.29 -56.41 -95.60
CA ALA A 4 -66.70 -56.59 -94.19
C ALA A 4 -66.58 -58.07 -93.70
N ARG A 5 -65.96 -58.52 -92.59
CA ARG A 5 -65.76 -58.10 -91.17
C ARG A 5 -64.68 -59.04 -90.52
N LYS A 6 -63.75 -58.66 -89.63
CA LYS A 6 -63.78 -58.25 -88.19
C LYS A 6 -63.66 -59.40 -87.18
N ALA A 7 -62.64 -59.36 -86.28
CA ALA A 7 -62.66 -59.76 -84.85
C ALA A 7 -61.21 -59.72 -84.25
N THR A 8 -60.79 -58.72 -83.44
CA THR A 8 -60.79 -58.62 -81.95
C THR A 8 -60.02 -59.67 -81.15
N SER A 9 -59.01 -59.26 -80.35
CA SER A 9 -58.97 -59.42 -78.87
C SER A 9 -57.59 -59.11 -78.21
N LYS A 10 -57.61 -58.15 -77.25
CA LYS A 10 -56.94 -58.03 -75.92
C LYS A 10 -55.47 -58.51 -75.72
N ARG A 11 -54.54 -57.70 -75.18
CA ARG A 11 -54.39 -57.03 -73.84
C ARG A 11 -53.42 -57.81 -72.91
N THR A 12 -52.36 -57.09 -72.52
CA THR A 12 -51.57 -57.11 -71.25
C THR A 12 -50.58 -58.22 -70.89
N LYS A 13 -49.55 -57.74 -70.16
CA LYS A 13 -48.65 -58.38 -69.18
C LYS A 13 -47.24 -58.61 -69.75
N SER A 14 -46.15 -58.42 -69.02
CA SER A 14 -45.87 -57.92 -67.66
C SER A 14 -44.34 -57.96 -67.57
N THR A 15 -43.74 -56.99 -66.89
CA THR A 15 -42.53 -57.10 -66.04
C THR A 15 -41.55 -58.27 -66.28
N ASN A 16 -40.25 -57.97 -66.43
CA ASN A 16 -39.37 -58.29 -65.30
C ASN A 16 -38.08 -57.45 -65.26
N VAL A 17 -37.86 -56.95 -64.06
CA VAL A 17 -36.64 -56.38 -63.50
C VAL A 17 -35.58 -57.48 -63.30
N SER A 18 -34.32 -57.05 -63.20
CA SER A 18 -33.23 -57.65 -62.40
C SER A 18 -31.97 -57.99 -63.21
N ALA A 19 -30.98 -57.12 -63.11
CA ALA A 19 -29.60 -57.55 -62.85
C ALA A 19 -29.01 -56.61 -61.79
N TRP A 20 -28.97 -57.13 -60.56
CA TRP A 20 -28.30 -56.58 -59.39
C TRP A 20 -26.80 -56.86 -59.51
N GLU A 21 -25.97 -55.89 -59.09
CA GLU A 21 -24.61 -56.14 -58.61
C GLU A 21 -24.37 -55.32 -57.32
N PRO A 22 -23.55 -55.82 -56.38
CA PRO A 22 -23.83 -55.72 -54.95
C PRO A 22 -23.28 -54.49 -54.22
N ASN A 23 -23.99 -54.19 -53.13
CA ASN A 23 -23.72 -53.21 -52.08
C ASN A 23 -22.33 -53.37 -51.45
N LYS A 24 -21.65 -52.23 -51.22
CA LYS A 24 -20.62 -52.07 -50.20
C LYS A 24 -20.85 -50.75 -49.47
N GLU A 25 -21.76 -50.78 -48.50
CA GLU A 25 -21.73 -49.80 -47.42
C GLU A 25 -20.39 -49.94 -46.69
N THR A 26 -19.59 -48.89 -46.71
CA THR A 26 -18.77 -48.52 -45.57
C THR A 26 -19.02 -47.06 -45.25
N PHE A 27 -19.79 -46.85 -44.18
CA PHE A 27 -19.78 -45.61 -43.43
C PHE A 27 -18.35 -45.35 -42.94
N ALA A 28 -17.72 -44.30 -43.44
CA ALA A 28 -16.56 -43.70 -42.80
C ALA A 28 -16.71 -42.17 -42.83
N SER A 29 -17.06 -41.65 -41.66
CA SER A 29 -17.05 -40.25 -41.31
C SER A 29 -15.68 -39.63 -41.56
N GLY A 30 -15.65 -38.55 -42.35
CA GLY A 30 -14.47 -37.72 -42.52
C GLY A 30 -14.88 -36.26 -42.64
N ARG A 31 -15.26 -35.64 -41.52
CA ARG A 31 -15.39 -34.18 -41.43
C ARG A 31 -14.09 -33.59 -41.97
N LYS A 32 -14.15 -32.83 -43.08
CA LYS A 32 -13.06 -31.93 -43.48
C LYS A 32 -12.80 -31.02 -42.27
N SER A 33 -11.74 -31.31 -41.52
CA SER A 33 -11.28 -30.43 -40.46
C SER A 33 -10.92 -29.13 -41.14
N ARG A 34 -11.73 -28.09 -40.92
CA ARG A 34 -11.30 -26.73 -41.21
C ARG A 34 -9.99 -26.55 -40.47
N GLN A 35 -8.94 -26.23 -41.21
CA GLN A 35 -7.62 -25.90 -40.71
C GLN A 35 -7.75 -24.56 -39.93
N LEU A 36 -8.31 -24.63 -38.71
CA LEU A 36 -8.81 -23.48 -37.94
C LEU A 36 -7.71 -22.71 -37.20
N PHE A 37 -6.44 -23.05 -37.40
CA PHE A 37 -5.34 -22.46 -36.64
C PHE A 37 -4.29 -21.86 -37.57
N SER A 38 -4.58 -20.67 -38.09
CA SER A 38 -3.49 -19.77 -38.53
C SER A 38 -2.60 -19.50 -37.32
N LYS A 39 -1.27 -19.59 -37.48
CA LYS A 39 -0.29 -19.37 -36.40
C LYS A 39 -0.57 -18.09 -35.62
N ARG A 40 -1.08 -17.04 -36.29
CA ARG A 40 -1.54 -15.78 -35.69
C ARG A 40 -2.64 -15.96 -34.63
N ASN A 41 -3.65 -16.79 -34.90
CA ASN A 41 -4.75 -17.03 -33.97
C ASN A 41 -4.30 -17.88 -32.77
N VAL A 42 -3.30 -18.75 -32.96
CA VAL A 42 -2.66 -19.51 -31.86
C VAL A 42 -1.89 -18.57 -30.94
N PHE A 43 -1.11 -17.62 -31.48
CA PHE A 43 -0.43 -16.61 -30.67
C PHE A 43 -1.39 -15.68 -29.93
N ILE A 44 -2.51 -15.30 -30.55
CA ILE A 44 -3.56 -14.51 -29.87
C ILE A 44 -4.20 -15.32 -28.73
N ALA A 45 -4.55 -16.58 -28.98
CA ALA A 45 -5.11 -17.45 -27.94
C ALA A 45 -4.13 -17.68 -26.79
N LEU A 46 -2.84 -17.90 -27.10
CA LEU A 46 -1.78 -18.04 -26.10
C LEU A 46 -1.60 -16.74 -25.29
N GLY A 47 -1.63 -15.58 -25.96
CA GLY A 47 -1.59 -14.28 -25.31
C GLY A 47 -2.77 -14.06 -24.35
N ILE A 48 -3.98 -14.47 -24.74
CA ILE A 48 -5.17 -14.40 -23.87
C ILE A 48 -5.01 -15.34 -22.66
N VAL A 49 -4.51 -16.56 -22.85
CA VAL A 49 -4.26 -17.51 -21.76
C VAL A 49 -3.20 -16.98 -20.79
N ILE A 50 -2.14 -16.36 -21.31
CA ILE A 50 -1.11 -15.70 -20.50
C ILE A 50 -1.70 -14.52 -19.72
N ILE A 51 -2.51 -13.66 -20.35
CA ILE A 51 -3.18 -12.54 -19.68
C ILE A 51 -4.14 -13.03 -18.59
N VAL A 52 -4.92 -14.09 -18.85
CA VAL A 52 -5.81 -14.70 -17.85
C VAL A 52 -5.00 -15.32 -16.71
N GLY A 53 -3.88 -15.98 -17.01
CA GLY A 53 -2.95 -16.51 -16.00
C GLY A 53 -2.33 -15.40 -15.14
N ILE A 54 -1.94 -14.28 -15.75
CA ILE A 54 -1.44 -13.08 -15.08
C ILE A 54 -2.53 -12.49 -14.18
N LEU A 55 -3.75 -12.28 -14.69
CA LEU A 55 -4.86 -11.76 -13.90
C LEU A 55 -5.23 -12.69 -12.73
N TYR A 56 -5.16 -14.01 -12.93
CA TYR A 56 -5.36 -14.98 -11.86
C TYR A 56 -4.23 -14.94 -10.82
N TYR A 57 -2.98 -14.78 -11.25
CA TYR A 57 -1.83 -14.62 -10.36
C TYR A 57 -1.91 -13.32 -9.56
N PHE A 58 -2.35 -12.22 -10.20
CA PHE A 58 -2.50 -10.91 -9.58
C PHE A 58 -3.85 -10.69 -8.85
N ARG A 59 -4.69 -11.73 -8.70
CA ARG A 59 -5.98 -11.63 -7.98
C ARG A 59 -5.83 -11.09 -6.55
N GLY A 60 -4.70 -11.37 -5.89
CA GLY A 60 -4.39 -10.87 -4.54
C GLY A 60 -4.05 -9.38 -4.45
N LEU A 61 -3.82 -8.70 -5.59
CA LEU A 61 -3.70 -7.24 -5.65
C LEU A 61 -5.06 -6.54 -5.60
N PHE A 62 -6.15 -7.23 -5.96
CA PHE A 62 -7.47 -6.61 -6.02
C PHE A 62 -8.44 -7.18 -4.97
N VAL A 63 -8.29 -8.45 -4.61
CA VAL A 63 -9.13 -9.16 -3.64
C VAL A 63 -8.28 -9.61 -2.46
N VAL A 64 -8.65 -9.18 -1.26
CA VAL A 64 -7.97 -9.50 0.00
C VAL A 64 -8.52 -10.78 0.62
N ALA A 65 -9.85 -10.93 0.61
CA ALA A 65 -10.54 -12.06 1.22
C ALA A 65 -11.81 -12.42 0.45
N LEU A 66 -12.32 -13.64 0.66
CA LEU A 66 -13.64 -14.08 0.20
C LEU A 66 -14.44 -14.50 1.42
N VAL A 67 -15.63 -13.93 1.62
CA VAL A 67 -16.56 -14.29 2.69
C VAL A 67 -17.81 -14.86 2.05
N ASN A 68 -18.05 -16.17 2.22
CA ASN A 68 -19.20 -16.87 1.61
C ASN A 68 -19.34 -16.66 0.10
N GLY A 69 -18.21 -16.55 -0.62
CA GLY A 69 -18.19 -16.31 -2.06
C GLY A 69 -18.28 -14.83 -2.47
N GLN A 70 -18.44 -13.89 -1.54
CA GLN A 70 -18.35 -12.46 -1.80
C GLN A 70 -16.91 -11.96 -1.58
N PRO A 71 -16.28 -11.32 -2.58
CA PRO A 71 -14.93 -10.78 -2.44
C PRO A 71 -14.93 -9.50 -1.61
N ILE A 72 -13.98 -9.41 -0.67
CA ILE A 72 -13.56 -8.15 -0.05
C ILE A 72 -12.37 -7.63 -0.85
N THR A 73 -12.52 -6.46 -1.45
CA THR A 73 -11.52 -5.86 -2.31
C THR A 73 -10.50 -5.06 -1.51
N ARG A 74 -9.29 -4.91 -2.07
CA ARG A 74 -8.28 -4.02 -1.49
C ARG A 74 -8.76 -2.57 -1.43
N PHE A 75 -9.53 -2.15 -2.44
CA PHE A 75 -10.07 -0.80 -2.50
C PHE A 75 -11.00 -0.52 -1.32
N GLU A 76 -11.91 -1.44 -0.99
CA GLU A 76 -12.80 -1.29 0.18
C GLU A 76 -12.01 -1.21 1.49
N VAL A 77 -10.97 -2.03 1.64
CA VAL A 77 -10.10 -1.99 2.83
C VAL A 77 -9.36 -0.66 2.93
N ILE A 78 -8.74 -0.20 1.84
CA ILE A 78 -8.01 1.07 1.80
C ILE A 78 -8.96 2.23 2.07
N GLN A 79 -10.12 2.26 1.43
CA GLN A 79 -11.12 3.31 1.64
C GLN A 79 -11.59 3.36 3.09
N GLU A 80 -11.75 2.21 3.75
CA GLU A 80 -12.10 2.17 5.17
C GLU A 80 -10.95 2.64 6.08
N LEU A 81 -9.69 2.34 5.74
CA LEU A 81 -8.52 2.85 6.45
C LEU A 81 -8.36 4.37 6.27
N GLU A 82 -8.56 4.86 5.05
CA GLU A 82 -8.55 6.29 4.72
C GLU A 82 -9.63 7.05 5.50
N LYS A 83 -10.84 6.51 5.61
CA LYS A 83 -11.90 7.10 6.47
C LYS A 83 -11.52 7.14 7.94
N ARG A 84 -10.78 6.15 8.44
CA ARG A 84 -10.45 6.04 9.87
C ARG A 84 -9.23 6.87 10.27
N GLY A 85 -8.27 7.05 9.37
CA GLY A 85 -7.00 7.69 9.71
C GLY A 85 -6.28 8.36 8.55
N GLY A 86 -6.91 8.50 7.38
CA GLY A 86 -6.34 9.14 6.21
C GLY A 86 -5.98 10.61 6.46
N GLU A 87 -6.90 11.38 7.05
CA GLU A 87 -6.67 12.80 7.36
C GLU A 87 -5.46 13.00 8.30
N GLN A 88 -5.41 12.27 9.41
CA GLN A 88 -4.31 12.34 10.36
C GLN A 88 -2.99 11.89 9.74
N THR A 89 -3.02 10.80 8.96
CA THR A 89 -1.83 10.28 8.28
C THR A 89 -1.31 11.30 7.27
N LEU A 90 -2.18 11.88 6.45
CA LEU A 90 -1.82 12.91 5.48
C LEU A 90 -1.25 14.15 6.16
N SER A 91 -1.88 14.62 7.23
CA SER A 91 -1.39 15.77 8.02
C SER A 91 0.01 15.52 8.57
N SER A 92 0.27 14.32 9.11
CA SER A 92 1.60 13.91 9.58
C SER A 92 2.63 13.89 8.44
N LEU A 93 2.26 13.34 7.27
CA LEU A 93 3.16 13.27 6.11
C LEU A 93 3.48 14.65 5.54
N VAL A 94 2.49 15.55 5.47
CA VAL A 94 2.68 16.95 5.07
C VAL A 94 3.63 17.63 6.05
N THR A 95 3.38 17.50 7.35
CA THR A 95 4.25 18.09 8.39
C THR A 95 5.68 17.59 8.27
N GLN A 96 5.88 16.28 8.11
CA GLN A 96 7.21 15.69 7.90
C GLN A 96 7.90 16.25 6.64
N ALA A 97 7.17 16.37 5.53
CA ALA A 97 7.70 16.91 4.29
C ALA A 97 8.13 18.37 4.44
N LEU A 98 7.33 19.20 5.12
CA LEU A 98 7.65 20.60 5.39
C LEU A 98 8.94 20.73 6.23
N ILE A 99 9.08 19.92 7.28
CA ILE A 99 10.29 19.91 8.12
C ILE A 99 11.53 19.60 7.28
N VAL A 100 11.47 18.54 6.47
CA VAL A 100 12.62 18.11 5.65
C VAL A 100 12.97 19.16 4.58
N GLN A 101 11.95 19.76 3.95
CA GLN A 101 12.16 20.84 2.97
C GLN A 101 12.79 22.08 3.61
N GLU A 102 12.29 22.48 4.77
CA GLU A 102 12.81 23.64 5.50
C GLU A 102 14.24 23.41 5.98
N ALA A 103 14.55 22.21 6.49
CA ALA A 103 15.92 21.87 6.86
C ALA A 103 16.87 21.94 5.66
N GLY A 104 16.43 21.47 4.49
CA GLY A 104 17.17 21.62 3.24
C GLY A 104 17.38 23.08 2.85
N ARG A 105 16.36 23.95 3.04
CA ARG A 105 16.44 25.39 2.79
C ARG A 105 17.44 26.09 3.71
N GLN A 106 17.49 25.69 4.99
CA GLN A 106 18.41 26.24 5.98
C GLN A 106 19.83 25.61 5.92
N GLY A 107 20.02 24.56 5.11
CA GLY A 107 21.28 23.83 5.05
C GLY A 107 21.56 22.98 6.30
N VAL A 108 20.53 22.66 7.08
CA VAL A 108 20.63 21.81 8.27
C VAL A 108 20.56 20.35 7.85
N ASN A 109 21.55 19.57 8.27
CA ASN A 109 21.61 18.14 7.99
C ASN A 109 21.87 17.34 9.27
N VAL A 110 21.41 16.09 9.28
CA VAL A 110 21.65 15.10 10.34
C VAL A 110 22.43 13.95 9.73
N THR A 111 23.57 13.63 10.33
CA THR A 111 24.46 12.56 9.91
C THR A 111 23.94 11.21 10.39
N GLU A 112 24.34 10.12 9.73
CA GLU A 112 23.99 8.77 10.19
C GLU A 112 24.54 8.45 11.58
N ALA A 113 25.70 9.02 11.94
CA ALA A 113 26.27 8.86 13.26
C ALA A 113 25.39 9.45 14.38
N GLU A 114 24.77 10.62 14.13
CA GLU A 114 23.82 11.22 15.08
C GLU A 114 22.57 10.35 15.25
N ILE A 115 22.11 9.70 14.16
CA ILE A 115 20.96 8.79 14.21
C ILE A 115 21.34 7.50 14.95
N ASP A 116 22.52 6.95 14.66
CA ASP A 116 23.02 5.73 15.31
C ASP A 116 23.20 5.92 16.82
N GLU A 117 23.67 7.09 17.24
CA GLU A 117 23.79 7.43 18.66
C GLU A 117 22.43 7.40 19.35
N GLU A 118 21.40 7.99 18.73
CA GLU A 118 20.06 8.05 19.32
C GLU A 118 19.38 6.68 19.35
N VAL A 119 19.52 5.90 18.26
CA VAL A 119 19.05 4.50 18.23
C VAL A 119 19.72 3.70 19.34
N LYS A 120 21.03 3.87 19.54
CA LYS A 120 21.77 3.14 20.56
C LYS A 120 21.34 3.53 21.98
N LYS A 121 21.09 4.82 22.25
CA LYS A 121 20.56 5.27 23.55
C LYS A 121 19.22 4.61 23.87
N LEU A 122 18.33 4.50 22.88
CA LEU A 122 17.05 3.82 23.08
C LEU A 122 17.25 2.31 23.27
N GLU A 123 18.10 1.67 22.46
CA GLU A 123 18.41 0.25 22.61
C GLU A 123 18.96 -0.07 24.00
N ASP A 124 19.90 0.74 24.51
CA ASP A 124 20.49 0.55 25.82
C ASP A 124 19.45 0.75 26.94
N THR A 125 18.55 1.71 26.78
CA THR A 125 17.40 1.92 27.68
C THR A 125 16.46 0.72 27.70
N LEU A 126 16.10 0.19 26.53
CA LEU A 126 15.23 -0.98 26.42
C LEU A 126 15.88 -2.25 26.96
N LYS A 127 17.19 -2.44 26.71
CA LYS A 127 17.96 -3.57 27.26
C LYS A 127 17.97 -3.57 28.78
N GLN A 128 18.09 -2.41 29.42
CA GLN A 128 17.98 -2.28 30.88
C GLN A 128 16.60 -2.72 31.41
N GLN A 129 15.56 -2.59 30.59
CA GLN A 129 14.19 -3.03 30.89
C GLN A 129 13.92 -4.48 30.45
N GLY A 130 14.93 -5.19 29.94
CA GLY A 130 14.80 -6.55 29.44
C GLY A 130 14.06 -6.67 28.11
N GLN A 131 13.98 -5.58 27.33
CA GLN A 131 13.32 -5.52 26.03
C GLN A 131 14.34 -5.36 24.88
N ASN A 132 13.92 -5.76 23.68
CA ASN A 132 14.65 -5.53 22.44
C ASN A 132 13.91 -4.49 21.58
N LEU A 133 14.66 -3.55 20.99
CA LEU A 133 14.12 -2.56 20.06
C LEU A 133 13.40 -3.22 18.89
N ASP A 134 13.97 -4.25 18.26
CA ASP A 134 13.38 -4.88 17.07
C ASP A 134 12.02 -5.53 17.39
N ASP A 135 11.87 -6.14 18.56
CA ASP A 135 10.60 -6.70 19.03
C ASP A 135 9.57 -5.59 19.33
N ALA A 136 10.01 -4.48 19.94
CA ALA A 136 9.16 -3.33 20.20
C ALA A 136 8.65 -2.67 18.90
N LEU A 137 9.53 -2.53 17.90
CA LEU A 137 9.17 -1.99 16.58
C LEU A 137 8.21 -2.93 15.85
N MET A 138 8.45 -4.25 15.91
CA MET A 138 7.55 -5.24 15.33
C MET A 138 6.16 -5.19 15.98
N PHE A 139 6.09 -5.08 17.31
CA PHE A 139 4.81 -4.95 18.03
C PHE A 139 4.06 -3.67 17.63
N GLN A 140 4.77 -2.57 17.39
CA GLN A 140 4.20 -1.31 16.89
C GLN A 140 3.86 -1.35 15.38
N GLY A 141 4.22 -2.42 14.67
CA GLY A 141 3.97 -2.54 13.23
C GLY A 141 4.84 -1.59 12.39
N THR A 142 6.01 -1.20 12.88
CA THR A 142 6.96 -0.33 12.18
C THR A 142 8.27 -1.07 11.87
N THR A 143 9.13 -0.46 11.06
CA THR A 143 10.45 -0.99 10.73
C THR A 143 11.56 -0.13 11.29
N ARG A 144 12.77 -0.68 11.36
CA ARG A 144 13.96 0.05 11.81
C ARG A 144 14.26 1.26 10.92
N GLU A 145 14.03 1.15 9.62
CA GLU A 145 14.20 2.24 8.66
C GLU A 145 13.21 3.37 8.96
N LYS A 146 11.93 3.04 9.17
CA LYS A 146 10.92 4.04 9.51
C LYS A 146 11.19 4.71 10.85
N PHE A 147 11.65 3.94 11.83
CA PHE A 147 12.08 4.50 13.12
C PHE A 147 13.27 5.45 12.97
N ARG A 148 14.29 5.09 12.16
CA ARG A 148 15.42 5.99 11.86
C ARG A 148 14.99 7.25 11.12
N GLU A 149 14.02 7.17 10.21
CA GLU A 149 13.44 8.35 9.55
C GLU A 149 12.77 9.28 10.57
N GLN A 150 12.04 8.73 11.56
CA GLN A 150 11.43 9.52 12.64
C GLN A 150 12.48 10.22 13.50
N ILE A 151 13.54 9.51 13.90
CA ILE A 151 14.68 10.10 14.61
C ILE A 151 15.29 11.23 13.77
N ARG A 152 15.53 11.00 12.47
CA ARG A 152 16.10 12.03 11.60
C ARG A 152 15.26 13.30 11.62
N VAL A 153 13.94 13.18 11.46
CA VAL A 153 13.01 14.33 11.49
C VAL A 153 13.07 15.05 12.84
N GLN A 154 13.05 14.31 13.96
CA GLN A 154 13.20 14.87 15.30
C GLN A 154 14.51 15.65 15.45
N LYS A 155 15.65 15.06 15.07
CA LYS A 155 16.96 15.71 15.14
C LYS A 155 17.05 16.94 14.24
N LEU A 156 16.39 16.96 13.08
CA LEU A 156 16.35 18.14 12.21
C LEU A 156 15.63 19.30 12.91
N VAL A 157 14.48 19.02 13.54
CA VAL A 157 13.71 20.02 14.29
C VAL A 157 14.53 20.56 15.46
N GLU A 158 15.15 19.68 16.25
CA GLU A 158 16.04 20.08 17.36
C GLU A 158 17.15 21.01 16.89
N LYS A 159 17.82 20.67 15.79
CA LYS A 159 18.93 21.47 15.26
C LYS A 159 18.48 22.82 14.69
N MET A 160 17.32 22.87 14.03
CA MET A 160 16.77 24.12 13.48
C MET A 160 16.30 25.08 14.59
N LEU A 161 15.85 24.55 15.73
CA LEU A 161 15.28 25.35 16.82
C LEU A 161 16.21 25.46 18.05
N ALA A 162 17.41 24.89 18.00
CA ALA A 162 18.38 24.89 19.10
C ALA A 162 18.70 26.30 19.65
N ASP A 163 18.72 27.31 18.78
CA ASP A 163 18.96 28.70 19.19
C ASP A 163 17.74 29.34 19.87
N GLU A 164 16.53 28.91 19.55
CA GLU A 164 15.28 29.46 20.09
C GLU A 164 14.90 28.88 21.45
N ILE A 165 15.47 27.72 21.83
CA ILE A 165 15.16 27.01 23.08
C ILE A 165 16.12 27.30 24.22
N LYS A 166 17.11 28.19 24.04
CA LYS A 166 18.08 28.52 25.09
C LYS A 166 17.37 29.04 26.35
N VAL A 167 17.69 28.43 27.48
CA VAL A 167 17.14 28.78 28.80
C VAL A 167 18.12 29.67 29.55
N THR A 168 17.58 30.71 30.20
CA THR A 168 18.34 31.65 31.03
C THR A 168 18.36 31.23 32.49
N ASP A 169 19.39 31.63 33.24
CA ASP A 169 19.52 31.33 34.68
C ASP A 169 18.33 31.84 35.50
N LYS A 170 17.74 32.97 35.07
CA LYS A 170 16.54 33.53 35.68
C LYS A 170 15.36 32.57 35.54
N GLU A 171 15.13 32.03 34.36
CA GLU A 171 14.04 31.08 34.12
C GLU A 171 14.23 29.80 34.93
N ILE A 172 15.47 29.31 35.06
CA ILE A 172 15.78 28.14 35.91
C ILE A 172 15.45 28.44 37.37
N THR A 173 15.87 29.60 37.87
CA THR A 173 15.61 30.01 39.26
C THR A 173 14.10 30.14 39.52
N ASP A 174 13.38 30.79 38.61
CA ASP A 174 11.94 30.99 38.70
C ASP A 174 11.20 29.64 38.64
N TYR A 175 11.64 28.70 37.78
CA TYR A 175 11.07 27.35 37.68
C TYR A 175 11.28 26.53 38.95
N ILE A 176 12.51 26.52 39.49
CA ILE A 176 12.80 25.83 40.76
C ILE A 176 11.94 26.44 41.86
N GLN A 177 11.78 27.76 41.88
CA GLN A 177 10.99 28.43 42.90
C GLN A 177 9.49 28.09 42.83
N GLN A 178 8.94 27.96 41.63
CA GLN A 178 7.54 27.61 41.43
C GLN A 178 7.26 26.13 41.70
N ASN A 179 8.26 25.27 41.52
CA ASN A 179 8.10 23.81 41.60
C ASN A 179 8.73 23.19 42.85
N LYS A 180 9.12 23.99 43.86
CA LYS A 180 9.82 23.52 45.09
C LYS A 180 9.13 22.33 45.75
N ASP A 181 7.81 22.32 45.79
CA ASP A 181 7.02 21.28 46.46
C ASP A 181 7.03 19.93 45.71
N THR A 182 7.36 19.95 44.41
CA THR A 182 7.43 18.76 43.54
C THR A 182 8.85 18.23 43.40
N ILE A 183 9.86 19.03 43.76
CA ILE A 183 11.27 18.65 43.64
C ILE A 183 11.62 17.76 44.86
N PRO A 184 12.07 16.50 44.64
CA PRO A 184 12.45 15.63 45.75
C PRO A 184 13.60 16.23 46.56
N ALA A 185 13.43 16.29 47.88
CA ALA A 185 14.44 16.82 48.81
C ALA A 185 15.76 16.02 48.82
N THR A 186 15.78 14.84 48.18
CA THR A 186 16.96 13.98 48.03
C THR A 186 17.87 14.38 46.87
N MET A 187 17.45 15.28 45.97
CA MET A 187 18.25 15.72 44.83
C MET A 187 19.29 16.75 45.27
N SER A 188 20.51 16.65 44.73
CA SER A 188 21.54 17.67 44.94
C SER A 188 21.20 18.97 44.18
N PRO A 189 21.71 20.14 44.61
CA PRO A 189 21.46 21.42 43.92
C PRO A 189 21.85 21.41 42.43
N SER A 190 22.90 20.66 42.08
CA SER A 190 23.34 20.49 40.69
C SER A 190 22.33 19.69 39.87
N GLU A 191 21.80 18.60 40.41
CA GLU A 191 20.79 17.78 39.75
C GLU A 191 19.46 18.53 39.60
N VAL A 192 19.05 19.31 40.61
CA VAL A 192 17.85 20.16 40.53
C VAL A 192 17.99 21.22 39.43
N THR A 193 19.16 21.85 39.32
CA THR A 193 19.41 22.85 38.28
C THR A 193 19.41 22.22 36.89
N SER A 194 20.05 21.06 36.73
CA SER A 194 20.09 20.32 35.46
C SER A 194 18.70 19.84 35.03
N SER A 195 17.91 19.28 35.94
CA SER A 195 16.56 18.81 35.64
C SER A 195 15.60 19.96 35.34
N ALA A 196 15.68 21.07 36.09
CA ALA A 196 14.92 22.28 35.82
C ALA A 196 15.26 22.87 34.45
N LYS A 197 16.55 22.93 34.10
CA LYS A 197 16.98 23.37 32.77
C LYS A 197 16.43 22.47 31.67
N GLN A 198 16.56 21.14 31.79
CA GLN A 198 16.04 20.20 30.80
C GLN A 198 14.52 20.35 30.64
N ALA A 199 13.78 20.42 31.74
CA ALA A 199 12.32 20.58 31.70
C ALA A 199 11.91 21.89 31.02
N LEU A 200 12.64 22.98 31.26
CA LEU A 200 12.41 24.25 30.57
C LEU A 200 12.78 24.20 29.09
N GLU A 201 13.88 23.53 28.73
CA GLU A 201 14.27 23.32 27.33
C GLU A 201 13.19 22.50 26.61
N ASP A 202 12.69 21.41 27.21
CA ASP A 202 11.63 20.58 26.65
C ASP A 202 10.31 21.36 26.52
N GLN A 203 9.96 22.16 27.53
CA GLN A 203 8.76 23.01 27.50
C GLN A 203 8.86 24.06 26.39
N LYS A 204 9.99 24.78 26.31
CA LYS A 204 10.23 25.77 25.25
C LYS A 204 10.24 25.09 23.89
N MET A 205 10.86 23.93 23.78
CA MET A 205 10.92 23.17 22.55
C MET A 205 9.51 22.85 22.06
N SER A 206 8.66 22.28 22.93
CA SER A 206 7.28 21.95 22.58
C SER A 206 6.49 23.16 22.04
N VAL A 207 6.58 24.30 22.74
CA VAL A 207 5.90 25.54 22.30
C VAL A 207 6.49 26.06 20.99
N LYS A 208 7.82 26.09 20.86
CA LYS A 208 8.49 26.62 19.67
C LYS A 208 8.28 25.76 18.44
N VAL A 209 8.25 24.42 18.59
CA VAL A 209 7.89 23.50 17.50
C VAL A 209 6.47 23.80 17.01
N GLN A 210 5.51 23.97 17.91
CA GLN A 210 4.12 24.26 17.52
C GLN A 210 4.02 25.59 16.74
N GLU A 211 4.61 26.66 17.28
CA GLU A 211 4.63 27.98 16.62
C GLU A 211 5.34 27.92 15.26
N TRP A 212 6.47 27.24 15.19
CA TRP A 212 7.27 27.11 13.98
C TRP A 212 6.57 26.27 12.91
N LEU A 213 5.98 25.14 13.29
CA LEU A 213 5.19 24.30 12.37
C LEU A 213 3.98 25.04 11.82
N GLN A 214 3.29 25.82 12.64
CA GLN A 214 2.18 26.64 12.17
C GLN A 214 2.65 27.65 11.11
N LYS A 215 3.76 28.37 11.38
CA LYS A 215 4.34 29.30 10.40
C LYS A 215 4.76 28.60 9.11
N LEU A 216 5.34 27.41 9.20
CA LEU A 216 5.70 26.63 8.01
C LEU A 216 4.49 26.21 7.21
N GLN A 217 3.42 25.77 7.88
CA GLN A 217 2.17 25.40 7.21
C GLN A 217 1.50 26.60 6.54
N GLU A 218 1.47 27.76 7.20
CA GLU A 218 0.91 29.02 6.65
C GLU A 218 1.72 29.55 5.46
N ALA A 219 3.05 29.41 5.50
CA ALA A 219 3.93 29.82 4.41
C ALA A 219 3.94 28.84 3.22
N ALA A 220 3.51 27.59 3.44
CA ALA A 220 3.56 26.54 2.44
C ALA A 220 2.34 26.59 1.50
N GLN A 221 2.60 26.42 0.20
CA GLN A 221 1.54 26.22 -0.78
C GLN A 221 1.18 24.73 -0.87
N ILE A 222 0.20 24.31 -0.09
CA ILE A 222 -0.24 22.91 -0.04
C ILE A 222 -1.46 22.73 -0.96
N GLN A 223 -1.37 21.81 -1.93
CA GLN A 223 -2.47 21.45 -2.81
C GLN A 223 -2.95 20.03 -2.49
N TYR A 224 -4.22 19.92 -2.10
CA TYR A 224 -4.85 18.64 -1.80
C TYR A 224 -5.64 18.15 -3.01
N PHE A 225 -5.36 16.93 -3.47
CA PHE A 225 -6.07 16.28 -4.57
C PHE A 225 -7.12 15.26 -4.09
N VAL A 226 -7.06 14.92 -2.80
CA VAL A 226 -7.97 13.98 -2.13
C VAL A 226 -8.32 14.60 -0.78
N ASN A 227 -9.61 14.56 -0.45
CA ASN A 227 -10.11 14.90 0.88
C ASN A 227 -10.62 13.60 1.50
N TYR A 228 -10.17 13.33 2.72
CA TYR A 228 -10.55 12.15 3.51
C TYR A 228 -11.79 12.42 4.35
#